data_AF-A0AAD9XG68-F1
#
_entry.id   AF-A0AAD9XG68-F1
#
_cell.length_a   1.000
_cell.length_b   1.000
_cell.length_c   1.000
_cell.angle_alpha   90.00
_cell.angle_beta   90.00
_cell.angle_gamma   90.00
#
_symmetry.space_group_name_H-M   'P 1'
#
loop_
_entity.id
_entity.type
_entity.pdbx_description
1 polymer ?
#
loop_
_entity_poly.entity_id
_entity_poly.type
_entity_poly.pdbx_seq_one_letter_code
_entity_poly.pdbx_strand_id
1 'polypeptide(L)'
;MVGGRIEFEVGQTHDTVYSLRALLKDYAIQKAQRLGFIEGCKPFIGIDGCHLKGPYRGVHLMTVALDANNGLFSIAFCISEGEILSSWTWFLKMLREYLKYTEDRPISFMSDRQNGVIGALKSEWPTASIRAYDMYVFKRVMTDICTVSADAKAWLEEIELKHYSRHAFDPNMKCDNVTNNITEAFNSLLGDYRVRAYLSLLEYIRRLVMTRFQQRKEDCQRWKTEFPPSVNKKIVQASLDSRILTMIHAGEREYEMLGLTRISGVPCNHALTGIRHFYGMGVAKERLIDFVHPSLSKSAFVVTYRNMIHPIPNICAWVDVEVTHVDPSPLIKKSGRPETSKEERIK
;
A
#
# COMPACT_ATOMS: atom_id res chain seq x y z
N MET A 1 -14.05 24.83 4.42
CA MET A 1 -12.87 24.60 3.57
C MET A 1 -13.10 25.34 2.29
N VAL A 2 -12.20 26.27 2.01
CA VAL A 2 -12.22 27.17 0.87
C VAL A 2 -11.71 26.41 -0.35
N GLY A 3 -12.48 26.36 -1.42
CA GLY A 3 -11.95 26.11 -2.77
C GLY A 3 -12.12 27.40 -3.53
N GLY A 4 -11.07 27.92 -4.18
CA GLY A 4 -11.16 29.13 -5.01
C GLY A 4 -11.57 28.77 -6.44
N ARG A 5 -12.19 29.72 -7.13
CA ARG A 5 -12.38 29.68 -8.58
C ARG A 5 -11.04 30.08 -9.22
N ILE A 6 -10.48 29.21 -10.05
CA ILE A 6 -9.23 29.47 -10.79
C ILE A 6 -9.65 29.79 -12.22
N GLU A 7 -9.44 31.03 -12.65
CA GLU A 7 -9.55 31.43 -14.06
C GLU A 7 -8.19 31.19 -14.75
N PHE A 8 -8.23 30.73 -16.01
CA PHE A 8 -7.08 30.17 -16.72
C PHE A 8 -6.77 30.98 -18.00
N GLU A 9 -5.64 31.68 -18.04
CA GLU A 9 -5.03 32.24 -19.27
C GLU A 9 -3.59 31.73 -19.48
N VAL A 10 -3.10 31.76 -20.72
CA VAL A 10 -2.04 30.87 -21.26
C VAL A 10 -0.60 31.32 -20.95
N GLY A 11 0.24 30.44 -20.37
CA GLY A 11 1.72 30.56 -20.29
C GLY A 11 2.40 29.42 -19.48
N GLN A 12 3.59 28.92 -19.86
CA GLN A 12 4.34 27.86 -19.12
C GLN A 12 5.47 28.44 -18.23
N THR A 13 5.74 27.84 -17.06
CA THR A 13 7.09 27.49 -16.51
C THR A 13 7.01 26.47 -15.35
N HIS A 14 8.18 25.92 -14.95
CA HIS A 14 8.50 24.99 -13.85
C HIS A 14 7.78 25.26 -12.49
N ASP A 15 7.28 26.49 -12.28
CA ASP A 15 6.60 26.96 -11.07
C ASP A 15 5.17 26.43 -10.91
N THR A 16 4.52 25.97 -11.97
CA THR A 16 3.10 25.53 -11.91
C THR A 16 2.90 24.23 -11.13
N VAL A 17 3.83 23.26 -11.20
CA VAL A 17 3.70 22.00 -10.42
C VAL A 17 4.02 22.22 -8.94
N TYR A 18 4.99 23.08 -8.61
CA TYR A 18 5.25 23.48 -7.21
C TYR A 18 4.08 24.27 -6.62
N SER A 19 3.47 25.14 -7.41
CA SER A 19 2.27 25.89 -7.01
C SER A 19 1.05 24.98 -6.86
N LEU A 20 0.86 24.00 -7.75
CA LEU A 20 -0.15 22.95 -7.62
C LEU A 20 0.06 22.06 -6.40
N ARG A 21 1.32 21.70 -6.07
CA ARG A 21 1.67 20.97 -4.85
C ARG A 21 1.26 21.73 -3.60
N ALA A 22 1.51 23.04 -3.57
CA ALA A 22 1.13 23.90 -2.45
C ALA A 22 -0.39 24.09 -2.32
N LEU A 23 -1.10 24.24 -3.44
CA LEU A 23 -2.56 24.42 -3.49
C LEU A 23 -3.34 23.14 -3.16
N LEU A 24 -2.81 21.98 -3.56
CA LEU A 24 -3.53 20.70 -3.49
C LEU A 24 -3.07 19.81 -2.33
N LYS A 25 -2.17 20.31 -1.47
CA LYS A 25 -1.71 19.59 -0.27
C LYS A 25 -2.89 19.12 0.61
N ASP A 26 -3.96 19.91 0.68
CA ASP A 26 -5.15 19.60 1.48
C ASP A 26 -6.10 18.62 0.75
N TYR A 27 -5.96 18.47 -0.57
CA TYR A 27 -6.60 17.41 -1.36
C TYR A 27 -5.87 16.07 -1.28
N ALA A 28 -4.54 16.12 -1.09
CA ALA A 28 -3.66 14.97 -1.12
C ALA A 28 -3.89 13.99 0.04
N ILE A 29 -4.21 14.49 1.25
CA ILE A 29 -4.33 13.67 2.45
C ILE A 29 -5.39 14.21 3.43
N GLN A 30 -6.45 13.45 3.65
CA GLN A 30 -7.51 13.83 4.59
C GLN A 30 -7.33 13.24 5.99
N LYS A 31 -7.82 13.95 7.01
CA LYS A 31 -7.71 13.54 8.43
C LYS A 31 -8.19 12.10 8.66
N ALA A 32 -9.25 11.69 7.96
CA ALA A 32 -9.78 10.33 8.04
C ALA A 32 -8.78 9.27 7.57
N GLN A 33 -8.04 9.54 6.48
CA GLN A 33 -7.00 8.64 5.97
C GLN A 33 -5.81 8.57 6.93
N ARG A 34 -5.40 9.72 7.50
CA ARG A 34 -4.36 9.79 8.54
C ARG A 34 -4.66 8.85 9.70
N LEU A 35 -5.79 9.09 10.35
CA LEU A 35 -6.18 8.39 11.57
C LEU A 35 -6.45 6.92 11.27
N GLY A 36 -7.10 6.61 10.14
CA GLY A 36 -7.36 5.24 9.74
C GLY A 36 -6.09 4.41 9.54
N PHE A 37 -5.05 5.02 8.93
CA PHE A 37 -3.76 4.36 8.78
C PHE A 37 -3.07 4.15 10.13
N ILE A 38 -2.94 5.20 10.94
CA ILE A 38 -2.22 5.16 12.21
C ILE A 38 -2.90 4.21 13.20
N GLU A 39 -4.22 4.25 13.31
CA GLU A 39 -4.93 3.57 14.39
C GLU A 39 -5.32 2.12 14.05
N GLY A 40 -5.47 1.77 12.76
CA GLY A 40 -6.02 0.46 12.40
C GLY A 40 -5.30 -0.30 11.26
N CYS A 41 -4.62 0.39 10.34
CA CYS A 41 -3.92 -0.29 9.26
C CYS A 41 -2.66 -1.01 9.73
N LYS A 42 -2.22 -1.96 8.91
CA LYS A 42 -0.90 -2.59 9.07
C LYS A 42 0.19 -1.53 8.90
N PRO A 43 1.33 -1.62 9.64
CA PRO A 43 2.46 -0.68 9.52
C PRO A 43 3.26 -0.93 8.23
N PHE A 44 2.58 -0.75 7.10
CA PHE A 44 3.06 -1.08 5.78
C PHE A 44 2.49 -0.11 4.75
N ILE A 45 3.37 0.41 3.89
CA ILE A 45 3.02 1.35 2.82
C ILE A 45 3.56 0.82 1.48
N GLY A 46 2.68 0.57 0.54
CA GLY A 46 3.00 0.49 -0.88
C GLY A 46 3.04 1.89 -1.49
N ILE A 47 4.05 2.18 -2.30
CA ILE A 47 4.18 3.44 -3.03
C ILE A 47 4.40 3.17 -4.51
N ASP A 48 3.83 4.01 -5.35
CA ASP A 48 3.89 3.85 -6.80
C ASP A 48 3.56 5.17 -7.51
N GLY A 49 4.04 5.28 -8.74
CA GLY A 49 3.74 6.36 -9.66
C GLY A 49 2.96 5.84 -10.85
N CYS A 50 2.07 6.66 -11.43
CA CYS A 50 1.59 6.37 -12.77
C CYS A 50 1.51 7.61 -13.64
N HIS A 51 1.96 7.45 -14.88
CA HIS A 51 1.93 8.50 -15.87
C HIS A 51 0.48 8.84 -16.27
N LEU A 52 0.18 10.14 -16.27
CA LEU A 52 -1.08 10.67 -16.77
C LEU A 52 -1.07 10.66 -18.31
N LYS A 53 -2.21 10.30 -18.90
CA LYS A 53 -2.34 10.00 -20.35
C LYS A 53 -2.94 11.16 -21.16
N GLY A 54 -3.26 12.28 -20.49
CA GLY A 54 -3.91 13.47 -21.05
C GLY A 54 -2.95 14.59 -21.46
N PRO A 55 -3.47 15.70 -21.99
CA PRO A 55 -2.66 16.84 -22.44
C PRO A 55 -1.94 17.57 -21.30
N TYR A 56 -2.38 17.35 -20.06
CA TYR A 56 -1.81 17.93 -18.85
C TYR A 56 -0.47 17.27 -18.45
N ARG A 57 -0.19 16.04 -18.90
CA ARG A 57 0.99 15.23 -18.52
C ARG A 57 1.14 15.11 -16.99
N GLY A 58 2.34 14.81 -16.51
CA GLY A 58 2.64 14.58 -15.11
C GLY A 58 2.49 13.12 -14.67
N VAL A 59 2.82 12.88 -13.41
CA VAL A 59 2.76 11.59 -12.75
C VAL A 59 1.89 11.69 -11.52
N HIS A 60 0.97 10.76 -11.36
CA HIS A 60 0.21 10.59 -10.13
C HIS A 60 0.98 9.67 -9.18
N LEU A 61 1.55 10.25 -8.12
CA LEU A 61 2.20 9.49 -7.04
C LEU A 61 1.17 9.13 -5.99
N MET A 62 1.27 7.92 -5.44
CA MET A 62 0.35 7.46 -4.40
C MET A 62 1.03 6.66 -3.31
N THR A 63 0.40 6.63 -2.15
CA THR A 63 0.70 5.69 -1.07
C THR A 63 -0.56 4.95 -0.66
N VAL A 64 -0.43 3.63 -0.53
CA VAL A 64 -1.51 2.71 -0.12
C VAL A 64 -1.03 1.82 1.02
N ALA A 65 -1.92 1.49 1.94
CA ALA A 65 -1.73 0.49 2.97
C ALA A 65 -2.69 -0.68 2.76
N LEU A 66 -2.57 -1.65 3.67
CA LEU A 66 -3.51 -2.75 3.78
C LEU A 66 -4.25 -2.66 5.12
N ASP A 67 -5.57 -2.75 5.06
CA ASP A 67 -6.41 -2.88 6.23
C ASP A 67 -6.30 -4.31 6.84
N ALA A 68 -6.95 -4.53 7.97
CA ALA A 68 -6.96 -5.82 8.66
C ALA A 68 -7.50 -6.98 7.80
N ASN A 69 -8.32 -6.69 6.79
CA ASN A 69 -8.88 -7.67 5.84
C ASN A 69 -8.04 -7.81 4.56
N ASN A 70 -6.83 -7.24 4.51
CA ASN A 70 -5.99 -7.16 3.31
C ASN A 70 -6.63 -6.38 2.14
N GLY A 71 -7.58 -5.50 2.44
CA GLY A 71 -8.13 -4.55 1.48
C GLY A 71 -7.22 -3.33 1.29
N LEU A 72 -7.23 -2.75 0.08
CA LEU A 72 -6.48 -1.54 -0.22
C LEU A 72 -7.04 -0.33 0.52
N PHE A 73 -6.16 0.37 1.22
CA PHE A 73 -6.45 1.61 1.92
C PHE A 73 -5.57 2.73 1.35
N SER A 74 -6.17 3.75 0.72
CA SER A 74 -5.39 4.89 0.21
C SER A 74 -5.00 5.82 1.35
N ILE A 75 -3.71 6.10 1.51
CA ILE A 75 -3.20 7.02 2.52
C ILE A 75 -3.11 8.42 1.93
N ALA A 76 -2.28 8.60 0.89
CA ALA A 76 -1.98 9.90 0.29
C ALA A 76 -1.79 9.79 -1.23
N PHE A 77 -1.97 10.89 -1.94
CA PHE A 77 -1.65 10.99 -3.37
C PHE A 77 -1.29 12.41 -3.77
N CYS A 78 -0.48 12.58 -4.81
CA CYS A 78 -0.18 13.89 -5.38
C CYS A 78 0.09 13.79 -6.89
N ILE A 79 0.15 14.95 -7.55
CA ILE A 79 0.58 15.05 -8.94
C ILE A 79 1.97 15.69 -8.93
N SER A 80 2.91 15.06 -9.64
CA SER A 80 4.28 15.53 -9.81
C SER A 80 4.64 15.67 -11.29
N GLU A 81 5.74 16.37 -11.53
CA GLU A 81 6.38 16.55 -12.83
C GLU A 81 6.97 15.27 -13.40
N GLY A 82 7.32 14.30 -12.53
CA GLY A 82 7.94 13.04 -12.92
C GLY A 82 8.19 12.09 -11.75
N GLU A 83 8.66 10.89 -12.06
CA GLU A 83 9.15 9.89 -11.09
C GLU A 83 10.64 10.12 -10.78
N ILE A 84 10.98 11.34 -10.36
CA ILE A 84 12.36 11.75 -10.09
C ILE A 84 12.62 11.87 -8.58
N LEU A 85 13.90 11.84 -8.20
CA LEU A 85 14.33 11.92 -6.79
C LEU A 85 13.70 13.09 -6.05
N SER A 86 13.73 14.30 -6.62
CA SER A 86 13.17 15.51 -5.99
C SER A 86 11.65 15.41 -5.75
N SER A 87 10.90 14.83 -6.70
CA SER A 87 9.46 14.59 -6.57
C SER A 87 9.15 13.60 -5.45
N TRP A 88 9.88 12.49 -5.40
CA TRP A 88 9.70 11.46 -4.38
C TRP A 88 10.12 11.94 -2.99
N THR A 89 11.24 12.67 -2.87
CA THR A 89 11.70 13.26 -1.61
C THR A 89 10.64 14.21 -1.05
N TRP A 90 10.10 15.11 -1.88
CA TRP A 90 9.05 16.01 -1.44
C TRP A 90 7.80 15.26 -0.97
N PHE A 91 7.34 14.27 -1.74
CA PHE A 91 6.13 13.52 -1.40
C PHE A 91 6.29 12.69 -0.12
N LEU A 92 7.43 12.01 0.05
CA LEU A 92 7.71 11.19 1.23
C LEU A 92 7.96 12.04 2.49
N LYS A 93 8.55 13.23 2.35
CA LYS A 93 8.66 14.22 3.43
C LYS A 93 7.28 14.68 3.90
N MET A 94 6.43 15.10 2.97
CA MET A 94 5.05 15.51 3.28
C MET A 94 4.27 14.38 3.96
N LEU A 95 4.41 13.15 3.48
CA LEU A 95 3.80 11.97 4.09
C LEU A 95 4.23 11.79 5.55
N ARG A 96 5.53 11.91 5.84
CA ARG A 96 6.08 11.78 7.20
C ARG A 96 5.55 12.84 8.14
N GLU A 97 5.63 14.11 7.73
CA GLU A 97 5.15 15.26 8.50
C GLU A 97 3.65 15.14 8.79
N TYR A 98 2.87 14.75 7.78
CA TYR A 98 1.43 14.63 7.91
C TYR A 98 1.02 13.48 8.83
N LEU A 99 1.62 12.29 8.64
CA LEU A 99 1.35 11.14 9.50
C LEU A 99 1.72 11.44 10.96
N LYS A 100 2.72 12.31 11.18
CA LYS A 100 3.38 12.48 12.49
C LYS A 100 3.83 11.12 13.02
N TYR A 101 4.40 10.33 12.12
CA TYR A 101 4.77 8.95 12.42
C TYR A 101 5.95 8.95 13.37
N THR A 102 5.84 8.22 14.47
CA THR A 102 6.85 8.16 15.52
C THR A 102 7.88 7.09 15.20
N GLU A 103 9.16 7.33 15.52
CA GLU A 103 10.27 6.45 15.15
C GLU A 103 10.30 5.13 15.95
N ASP A 104 9.56 5.07 17.05
CA ASP A 104 9.38 3.88 17.90
C ASP A 104 8.48 2.82 17.25
N ARG A 105 7.71 3.19 16.22
CA ARG A 105 6.84 2.25 15.50
C ARG A 105 7.55 1.76 14.24
N PRO A 106 7.86 0.46 14.11
CA PRO A 106 8.43 -0.08 12.88
C PRO A 106 7.47 0.15 11.70
N ILE A 107 8.03 0.41 10.51
CA ILE A 107 7.27 0.58 9.27
C ILE A 107 8.03 -0.05 8.12
N SER A 108 7.31 -0.65 7.17
CA SER A 108 7.92 -1.09 5.92
C SER A 108 7.30 -0.45 4.68
N PHE A 109 8.17 -0.24 3.68
CA PHE A 109 7.77 0.27 2.37
C PHE A 109 7.93 -0.80 1.29
N MET A 110 7.08 -0.72 0.27
CA MET A 110 7.17 -1.48 -0.97
C MET A 110 7.04 -0.54 -2.16
N SER A 111 7.99 -0.63 -3.08
CA SER A 111 8.02 0.13 -4.32
C SER A 111 8.58 -0.72 -5.47
N ASP A 112 8.49 -0.20 -6.69
CA ASP A 112 9.08 -0.75 -7.92
C ASP A 112 10.61 -0.47 -8.05
N ARG A 113 11.24 0.02 -6.97
CA ARG A 113 12.71 0.21 -6.85
C ARG A 113 13.36 1.16 -7.84
N GLN A 114 12.62 2.10 -8.42
CA GLN A 114 13.26 3.15 -9.18
C GLN A 114 14.27 3.93 -8.30
N ASN A 115 15.42 4.30 -8.88
CA ASN A 115 16.52 4.93 -8.14
C ASN A 115 16.07 6.20 -7.38
N GLY A 116 15.15 6.98 -7.96
CA GLY A 116 14.58 8.16 -7.30
C GLY A 116 13.79 7.82 -6.03
N VAL A 117 13.05 6.71 -6.02
CA VAL A 117 12.28 6.24 -4.87
C VAL A 117 13.20 5.76 -3.74
N ILE A 118 14.23 4.99 -4.08
CA ILE A 118 15.18 4.44 -3.10
C ILE A 118 15.93 5.58 -2.41
N GLY A 119 16.42 6.56 -3.18
CA GLY A 119 17.12 7.72 -2.63
C GLY A 119 16.22 8.53 -1.69
N ALA A 120 14.97 8.76 -2.08
CA ALA A 120 14.01 9.49 -1.25
C ALA A 120 13.62 8.74 0.04
N LEU A 121 13.43 7.42 -0.02
CA LEU A 121 13.16 6.61 1.17
C LEU A 121 14.33 6.63 2.16
N LYS A 122 15.57 6.54 1.69
CA LYS A 122 16.77 6.63 2.55
C LYS A 122 16.88 7.99 3.25
N SER A 123 16.51 9.07 2.56
CA SER A 123 16.53 10.43 3.10
C SER A 123 15.41 10.64 4.13
N GLU A 124 14.17 10.36 3.74
CA GLU A 124 13.00 10.80 4.51
C GLU A 124 12.52 9.77 5.53
N TRP A 125 12.80 8.48 5.31
CA TRP A 125 12.37 7.34 6.14
C TRP A 125 13.55 6.39 6.46
N PRO A 126 14.63 6.87 7.09
CA PRO A 126 15.87 6.11 7.24
C PRO A 126 15.74 4.85 8.11
N THR A 127 14.76 4.80 9.01
CA THR A 127 14.49 3.64 9.89
C THR A 127 13.51 2.63 9.29
N ALA A 128 12.95 2.91 8.11
CA ALA A 128 11.98 2.04 7.49
C ALA A 128 12.63 0.82 6.83
N SER A 129 12.01 -0.34 6.97
CA SER A 129 12.41 -1.55 6.24
C SER A 129 11.92 -1.50 4.79
N ILE A 130 12.80 -1.74 3.81
CA ILE A 130 12.46 -1.77 2.37
C ILE A 130 12.44 -3.24 1.91
N ARG A 131 11.41 -3.74 1.20
CA ARG A 131 11.16 -5.20 1.01
C ARG A 131 11.48 -5.83 -0.37
N ALA A 132 11.64 -7.18 -0.34
CA ALA A 132 11.34 -8.23 -1.36
C ALA A 132 11.55 -9.68 -0.76
N TYR A 133 11.33 -10.76 -1.53
CA TYR A 133 10.76 -12.10 -1.21
C TYR A 133 11.50 -13.34 -0.54
N ASP A 134 10.78 -14.15 0.28
CA ASP A 134 10.99 -15.50 0.95
C ASP A 134 12.31 -16.30 0.97
N MET A 135 12.80 -16.82 2.14
CA MET A 135 14.10 -17.55 2.31
C MET A 135 14.23 -18.90 1.64
N TYR A 136 13.22 -19.75 1.80
CA TYR A 136 13.36 -21.15 1.45
C TYR A 136 13.18 -21.27 -0.05
N VAL A 137 12.25 -20.47 -0.58
CA VAL A 137 12.14 -20.24 -2.01
C VAL A 137 13.34 -19.41 -2.51
N PHE A 138 13.89 -18.44 -1.76
CA PHE A 138 15.09 -17.70 -2.13
C PHE A 138 16.29 -18.61 -2.30
N LYS A 139 16.61 -19.47 -1.33
CA LYS A 139 17.74 -20.40 -1.45
C LYS A 139 17.57 -21.30 -2.67
N ARG A 140 16.38 -21.88 -2.87
CA ARG A 140 16.08 -22.73 -4.02
C ARG A 140 16.17 -21.97 -5.35
N VAL A 141 15.54 -20.80 -5.45
CA VAL A 141 15.55 -19.94 -6.65
C VAL A 141 16.95 -19.38 -6.93
N MET A 142 17.74 -19.05 -5.90
CA MET A 142 19.14 -18.64 -6.07
C MET A 142 20.00 -19.80 -6.56
N THR A 143 19.71 -21.03 -6.12
CA THR A 143 20.31 -22.24 -6.71
C THR A 143 19.89 -22.38 -8.18
N ASP A 144 18.59 -22.24 -8.50
CA ASP A 144 18.08 -22.34 -9.87
C ASP A 144 18.67 -21.23 -10.78
N ILE A 145 18.74 -19.98 -10.31
CA ILE A 145 19.36 -18.85 -11.02
C ILE A 145 20.85 -19.13 -11.24
N CYS A 146 21.55 -19.70 -10.25
CA CYS A 146 22.95 -20.11 -10.39
C CYS A 146 23.15 -21.10 -11.54
N THR A 147 22.18 -22.00 -11.76
CA THR A 147 22.27 -22.98 -12.86
C THR A 147 22.12 -22.35 -14.24
N VAL A 148 21.47 -21.18 -14.32
CA VAL A 148 21.26 -20.43 -15.58
C VAL A 148 22.35 -19.38 -15.79
N SER A 149 22.76 -18.67 -14.73
CA SER A 149 23.79 -17.64 -14.75
C SER A 149 24.35 -17.41 -13.34
N ALA A 150 25.64 -17.71 -13.17
CA ALA A 150 26.36 -17.42 -11.93
C ALA A 150 26.51 -15.90 -11.68
N ASP A 151 26.62 -15.11 -12.76
CA ASP A 151 26.75 -13.65 -12.67
C ASP A 151 25.46 -12.99 -12.16
N ALA A 152 24.29 -13.49 -12.59
CA ALA A 152 23.00 -13.02 -12.08
C ALA A 152 22.81 -13.32 -10.58
N LYS A 153 23.34 -14.45 -10.10
CA LYS A 153 23.36 -14.78 -8.67
C LYS A 153 24.28 -13.84 -7.90
N ALA A 154 25.51 -13.62 -8.38
CA ALA A 154 26.46 -12.71 -7.73
C ALA A 154 25.89 -11.29 -7.61
N TRP A 155 25.26 -10.79 -8.67
CA TRP A 155 24.58 -9.48 -8.65
C TRP A 155 23.43 -9.41 -7.62
N LEU A 156 22.66 -10.48 -7.44
CA LEU A 156 21.60 -10.54 -6.43
C LEU A 156 22.15 -10.60 -5.00
N GLU A 157 23.28 -11.28 -4.78
CA GLU A 157 23.92 -11.42 -3.46
C GLU A 157 24.58 -10.11 -2.96
N GLU A 158 24.90 -9.17 -3.86
CA GLU A 158 25.36 -7.82 -3.49
C GLU A 158 24.26 -6.96 -2.84
N ILE A 159 22.99 -7.31 -3.04
CA ILE A 159 21.84 -6.64 -2.41
C ILE A 159 21.68 -7.22 -0.99
N GLU A 160 21.53 -6.39 0.05
CA GLU A 160 21.30 -6.92 1.40
C GLU A 160 19.98 -7.72 1.50
N LEU A 161 20.00 -8.89 2.16
CA LEU A 161 18.88 -9.84 2.29
C LEU A 161 17.58 -9.23 2.84
N LYS A 162 17.64 -8.24 3.73
CA LYS A 162 16.44 -7.54 4.25
C LYS A 162 15.66 -6.84 3.15
N HIS A 163 16.36 -6.45 2.10
CA HIS A 163 15.80 -5.80 0.94
C HIS A 163 15.06 -6.77 0.04
N TYR A 164 15.33 -8.07 0.07
CA TYR A 164 14.69 -8.96 -0.89
C TYR A 164 14.47 -10.41 -0.45
N SER A 165 14.51 -10.67 0.86
CA SER A 165 14.06 -11.93 1.43
C SER A 165 13.07 -11.89 2.62
N ARG A 166 11.94 -12.64 2.53
CA ARG A 166 10.80 -12.63 3.50
C ARG A 166 11.16 -13.19 4.88
N HIS A 167 12.20 -14.01 5.01
CA HIS A 167 12.65 -14.46 6.35
C HIS A 167 13.43 -13.40 7.12
N ALA A 168 14.04 -12.48 6.39
CA ALA A 168 14.72 -11.32 6.96
C ALA A 168 13.74 -10.15 7.11
N PHE A 169 12.44 -10.38 6.89
CA PHE A 169 11.43 -9.34 7.09
C PHE A 169 11.18 -9.08 8.57
N ASP A 170 10.93 -7.82 8.83
CA ASP A 170 10.43 -7.37 10.12
C ASP A 170 9.13 -8.14 10.46
N PRO A 171 9.14 -8.96 11.54
CA PRO A 171 7.96 -9.71 11.97
C PRO A 171 6.81 -8.80 12.38
N ASN A 172 7.02 -7.49 12.57
CA ASN A 172 5.98 -6.52 12.93
C ASN A 172 5.01 -6.17 11.78
N MET A 173 5.34 -6.52 10.54
CA MET A 173 4.53 -6.23 9.35
C MET A 173 3.14 -6.92 9.35
N LYS A 174 3.09 -8.19 9.76
CA LYS A 174 1.89 -9.05 9.75
C LYS A 174 1.08 -9.03 8.42
N CYS A 175 1.78 -9.11 7.29
CA CYS A 175 1.22 -9.04 5.95
C CYS A 175 1.86 -10.08 5.03
N ASP A 176 1.06 -10.91 4.38
CA ASP A 176 1.56 -11.94 3.45
C ASP A 176 1.76 -11.41 2.02
N ASN A 177 1.29 -10.19 1.71
CA ASN A 177 1.37 -9.58 0.39
C ASN A 177 2.77 -8.98 0.17
N VAL A 178 3.45 -9.43 -0.88
CA VAL A 178 4.87 -9.11 -1.14
C VAL A 178 5.12 -8.66 -2.59
N THR A 179 4.07 -8.26 -3.31
CA THR A 179 4.14 -7.79 -4.69
C THR A 179 3.55 -6.39 -4.79
N ASN A 180 4.07 -5.55 -5.70
CA ASN A 180 3.54 -4.19 -5.97
C ASN A 180 2.09 -4.22 -6.50
N ASN A 181 1.49 -5.40 -6.69
CA ASN A 181 0.12 -5.60 -7.15
C ASN A 181 -0.91 -4.76 -6.36
N ILE A 182 -0.61 -4.38 -5.12
CA ILE A 182 -1.47 -3.48 -4.33
C ILE A 182 -1.54 -2.06 -4.90
N THR A 183 -0.45 -1.51 -5.41
CA THR A 183 -0.41 -0.18 -6.01
C THR A 183 -0.90 -0.22 -7.46
N GLU A 184 -0.55 -1.27 -8.20
CA GLU A 184 -1.06 -1.52 -9.56
C GLU A 184 -2.59 -1.66 -9.59
N ALA A 185 -3.15 -2.36 -8.60
CA ALA A 185 -4.59 -2.50 -8.45
C ALA A 185 -5.27 -1.15 -8.18
N PHE A 186 -4.63 -0.22 -7.45
CA PHE A 186 -5.16 1.13 -7.29
C PHE A 186 -5.02 1.96 -8.56
N ASN A 187 -3.85 1.92 -9.20
CA ASN A 187 -3.58 2.58 -10.48
C ASN A 187 -4.62 2.20 -11.56
N SER A 188 -5.04 0.94 -11.57
CA SER A 188 -6.07 0.44 -12.48
C SER A 188 -7.44 1.09 -12.25
N LEU A 189 -7.78 1.47 -11.02
CA LEU A 189 -9.05 2.16 -10.70
C LEU A 189 -9.11 3.58 -11.28
N LEU A 190 -7.98 4.18 -11.62
CA LEU A 190 -7.96 5.52 -12.20
C LEU A 190 -8.46 5.53 -13.65
N GLY A 191 -8.32 4.42 -14.38
CA GLY A 191 -8.88 4.24 -15.74
C GLY A 191 -8.69 5.47 -16.64
N ASP A 192 -9.81 5.94 -17.20
CA ASP A 192 -9.88 7.11 -18.09
C ASP A 192 -9.81 8.45 -17.34
N TYR A 193 -9.85 8.48 -16.01
CA TYR A 193 -9.61 9.73 -15.29
C TYR A 193 -8.16 10.20 -15.43
N ARG A 194 -7.25 9.31 -15.84
CA ARG A 194 -5.85 9.67 -16.17
C ARG A 194 -5.69 10.57 -17.39
N VAL A 195 -6.73 10.74 -18.22
CA VAL A 195 -6.70 11.69 -19.35
C VAL A 195 -7.35 13.03 -19.02
N ARG A 196 -8.01 13.15 -17.86
CA ARG A 196 -8.76 14.36 -17.47
C ARG A 196 -7.86 15.40 -16.80
N ALA A 197 -8.42 16.59 -16.58
CA ALA A 197 -7.77 17.64 -15.81
C ALA A 197 -7.45 17.18 -14.38
N TYR A 198 -6.39 17.75 -13.79
CA TYR A 198 -5.94 17.42 -12.44
C TYR A 198 -7.04 17.48 -11.41
N LEU A 199 -7.83 18.56 -11.39
CA LEU A 199 -8.94 18.70 -10.45
C LEU A 199 -9.98 17.58 -10.60
N SER A 200 -10.30 17.18 -11.83
CA SER A 200 -11.24 16.09 -12.10
C SER A 200 -10.71 14.73 -11.62
N LEU A 201 -9.41 14.48 -11.79
CA LEU A 201 -8.76 13.27 -11.28
C LEU A 201 -8.76 13.25 -9.75
N LEU A 202 -8.37 14.34 -9.10
CA LEU A 202 -8.31 14.44 -7.65
C LEU A 202 -9.70 14.33 -7.01
N GLU A 203 -10.71 14.95 -7.61
CA GLU A 203 -12.10 14.83 -7.17
C GLU A 203 -12.64 13.40 -7.33
N TYR A 204 -12.26 12.71 -8.42
CA TYR A 204 -12.57 11.30 -8.59
C TYR A 204 -11.94 10.45 -7.49
N ILE A 205 -10.65 10.62 -7.22
CA ILE A 205 -9.94 9.88 -6.16
C ILE A 205 -10.59 10.16 -4.80
N ARG A 206 -10.91 11.43 -4.50
CA ARG A 206 -11.60 11.80 -3.26
C ARG A 206 -12.92 11.05 -3.11
N ARG A 207 -13.76 11.02 -4.14
CA ARG A 207 -15.06 10.31 -4.14
C ARG A 207 -14.88 8.81 -4.05
N LEU A 208 -13.86 8.25 -4.72
CA LEU A 208 -13.52 6.83 -4.66
C LEU A 208 -13.15 6.43 -3.23
N VAL A 209 -12.25 7.17 -2.57
CA VAL A 209 -11.84 6.89 -1.19
C VAL A 209 -13.01 7.11 -0.23
N MET A 210 -13.78 8.19 -0.37
CA MET A 210 -14.97 8.47 0.43
C MET A 210 -15.99 7.33 0.38
N THR A 211 -16.34 6.88 -0.84
CA THR A 211 -17.30 5.78 -1.04
C THR A 211 -16.77 4.48 -0.46
N ARG A 212 -15.46 4.20 -0.61
CA ARG A 212 -14.82 3.02 -0.01
C ARG A 212 -14.89 3.05 1.51
N PHE A 213 -14.64 4.18 2.15
CA PHE A 213 -14.76 4.27 3.62
C PHE A 213 -16.16 3.87 4.09
N GLN A 214 -17.21 4.36 3.42
CA GLN A 214 -18.57 4.01 3.77
C GLN A 214 -18.89 2.54 3.50
N GLN A 215 -18.53 2.02 2.33
CA GLN A 215 -18.75 0.61 1.99
C GLN A 215 -18.08 -0.34 3.01
N ARG A 216 -16.86 -0.01 3.43
CA ARG A 216 -16.11 -0.83 4.41
C ARG A 216 -16.77 -0.83 5.78
N LYS A 217 -17.35 0.29 6.23
CA LYS A 217 -18.16 0.33 7.47
C LYS A 217 -19.34 -0.63 7.39
N GLU A 218 -20.09 -0.57 6.30
CA GLU A 218 -21.27 -1.42 6.07
C GLU A 218 -20.90 -2.91 5.95
N ASP A 219 -19.80 -3.22 5.25
CA ASP A 219 -19.27 -4.58 5.14
C ASP A 219 -18.98 -5.16 6.53
N CYS A 220 -18.33 -4.39 7.40
CA CYS A 220 -17.93 -4.84 8.73
C CYS A 220 -19.11 -5.10 9.67
N GLN A 221 -20.20 -4.32 9.54
CA GLN A 221 -21.43 -4.54 10.31
C GLN A 221 -22.05 -5.91 10.04
N ARG A 222 -21.83 -6.46 8.84
CA ARG A 222 -22.34 -7.79 8.44
C ARG A 222 -21.47 -8.94 8.96
N TRP A 223 -20.29 -8.66 9.51
CA TRP A 223 -19.39 -9.72 9.98
C TRP A 223 -19.86 -10.32 11.30
N LYS A 224 -20.01 -11.64 11.31
CA LYS A 224 -20.42 -12.42 12.49
C LYS A 224 -19.27 -12.82 13.41
N THR A 225 -18.03 -12.65 12.95
CA THR A 225 -16.81 -13.08 13.65
C THR A 225 -16.01 -11.87 14.12
N GLU A 226 -15.21 -12.06 15.17
CA GLU A 226 -14.22 -11.08 15.65
C GLU A 226 -13.01 -10.92 14.70
N PHE A 227 -12.96 -11.74 13.65
CA PHE A 227 -11.94 -11.69 12.61
C PHE A 227 -12.51 -11.19 11.29
N PRO A 228 -11.74 -10.42 10.50
CA PRO A 228 -12.04 -10.15 9.11
C PRO A 228 -12.16 -11.44 8.28
N PRO A 229 -12.99 -11.46 7.21
CA PRO A 229 -13.21 -12.65 6.39
C PRO A 229 -11.92 -13.31 5.88
N SER A 230 -10.93 -12.53 5.43
CA SER A 230 -9.66 -13.07 4.93
C SER A 230 -8.83 -13.74 6.03
N VAL A 231 -8.89 -13.22 7.25
CA VAL A 231 -8.21 -13.79 8.44
C VAL A 231 -8.95 -15.04 8.90
N ASN A 232 -10.28 -14.98 9.00
CA ASN A 232 -11.09 -16.12 9.37
C ASN A 232 -10.91 -17.30 8.41
N LYS A 233 -10.83 -17.03 7.10
CA LYS A 233 -10.53 -18.06 6.08
C LYS A 233 -9.19 -18.75 6.34
N LYS A 234 -8.15 -18.00 6.73
CA LYS A 234 -6.83 -18.57 7.07
C LYS A 234 -6.88 -19.42 8.34
N ILE A 235 -7.57 -18.95 9.38
CA ILE A 235 -7.74 -19.70 10.63
C ILE A 235 -8.47 -21.00 10.38
N VAL A 236 -9.57 -20.98 9.62
CA VAL A 236 -10.33 -22.19 9.27
C VAL A 236 -9.46 -23.19 8.52
N GLN A 237 -8.70 -22.74 7.51
CA GLN A 237 -7.80 -23.59 6.76
C GLN A 237 -6.71 -24.20 7.66
N ALA A 238 -6.00 -23.38 8.43
CA ALA A 238 -4.98 -23.86 9.36
C ALA A 238 -5.54 -24.81 10.42
N SER A 239 -6.80 -24.63 10.82
CA SER A 239 -7.53 -25.51 11.74
C SER A 239 -7.89 -26.88 11.13
N LEU A 240 -8.10 -26.95 9.82
CA LEU A 240 -8.29 -28.20 9.10
C LEU A 240 -6.94 -28.92 8.95
N ASP A 241 -5.92 -28.19 8.52
CA ASP A 241 -4.56 -28.68 8.33
C ASP A 241 -3.91 -29.13 9.65
N SER A 242 -4.38 -28.65 10.81
CA SER A 242 -3.86 -29.06 12.11
C SER A 242 -4.36 -30.43 12.55
N ARG A 243 -5.45 -30.95 11.98
CA ARG A 243 -6.04 -32.25 12.36
C ARG A 243 -5.20 -33.45 11.95
N ILE A 244 -4.33 -33.27 10.97
CA ILE A 244 -3.43 -34.30 10.46
C ILE A 244 -2.06 -34.27 11.15
N LEU A 245 -1.83 -33.31 12.05
CA LEU A 245 -0.57 -33.18 12.76
C LEU A 245 -0.57 -34.08 14.00
N THR A 246 0.49 -34.88 14.14
CA THR A 246 0.78 -35.64 15.35
C THR A 246 1.79 -34.87 16.19
N MET A 247 1.48 -34.67 17.47
CA MET A 247 2.45 -34.14 18.43
C MET A 247 3.18 -35.29 19.13
N ILE A 248 4.51 -35.24 19.13
CA ILE A 248 5.34 -36.20 19.85
C ILE A 248 5.80 -35.54 21.15
N HIS A 249 5.46 -36.15 22.29
CA HIS A 249 5.83 -35.61 23.60
C HIS A 249 7.32 -35.89 23.89
N ALA A 250 8.12 -34.84 24.04
CA ALA A 250 9.55 -34.94 24.30
C ALA A 250 9.91 -34.96 25.80
N GLY A 251 8.95 -34.64 26.69
CA GLY A 251 9.20 -34.45 28.13
C GLY A 251 9.04 -32.98 28.53
N GLU A 252 8.90 -32.69 29.84
CA GLU A 252 8.91 -31.31 30.38
C GLU A 252 7.96 -30.29 29.70
N ARG A 253 6.82 -30.75 29.17
CA ARG A 253 5.87 -29.94 28.37
C ARG A 253 6.43 -29.47 27.01
N GLU A 254 7.47 -30.10 26.53
CA GLU A 254 8.00 -29.94 25.18
C GLU A 254 7.38 -30.95 24.21
N TYR A 255 7.13 -30.50 23.00
CA TYR A 255 6.49 -31.29 21.95
C TYR A 255 7.22 -31.06 20.63
N GLU A 256 7.55 -32.14 19.95
CA GLU A 256 8.03 -32.09 18.57
C GLU A 256 6.84 -32.12 17.61
N MET A 257 6.90 -31.25 16.59
CA MET A 257 5.95 -31.23 15.49
C MET A 257 6.68 -31.09 14.16
N LEU A 258 6.40 -31.99 13.22
CA LEU A 258 6.95 -31.94 11.87
C LEU A 258 6.26 -30.85 11.02
N GLY A 259 7.06 -29.97 10.40
CA GLY A 259 6.61 -29.00 9.39
C GLY A 259 7.14 -27.57 9.58
N LEU A 260 6.82 -26.68 8.62
CA LEU A 260 7.27 -25.29 8.60
C LEU A 260 6.30 -24.37 9.37
N THR A 261 6.81 -23.57 10.29
CA THR A 261 6.05 -22.53 10.99
C THR A 261 5.92 -21.27 10.13
N ARG A 262 4.79 -20.54 10.23
CA ARG A 262 4.52 -19.32 9.45
C ARG A 262 4.36 -18.09 10.36
N ILE A 263 5.14 -17.04 10.10
CA ILE A 263 5.08 -15.76 10.82
C ILE A 263 4.11 -14.80 10.11
N SER A 264 2.81 -15.09 10.16
CA SER A 264 1.77 -14.26 9.48
C SER A 264 1.01 -13.32 10.42
N GLY A 265 1.17 -13.48 11.74
CA GLY A 265 0.31 -12.86 12.75
C GLY A 265 -1.00 -13.60 13.01
N VAL A 266 -1.27 -14.66 12.24
CA VAL A 266 -2.34 -15.63 12.49
C VAL A 266 -1.68 -16.95 12.92
N PRO A 267 -2.21 -17.65 13.93
CA PRO A 267 -1.70 -18.97 14.32
C PRO A 267 -1.62 -19.92 13.13
N CYS A 268 -0.45 -20.52 12.91
CA CYS A 268 -0.30 -21.60 11.93
C CYS A 268 -0.96 -22.89 12.43
N ASN A 269 -1.04 -23.91 11.58
CA ASN A 269 -1.59 -25.21 11.95
C ASN A 269 -0.88 -25.83 13.17
N HIS A 270 0.45 -25.73 13.28
CA HIS A 270 1.21 -26.18 14.46
C HIS A 270 0.78 -25.45 15.74
N ALA A 271 0.72 -24.11 15.70
CA ALA A 271 0.31 -23.30 16.84
C ALA A 271 -1.12 -23.64 17.28
N LEU A 272 -2.03 -23.86 16.32
CA LEU A 272 -3.41 -24.27 16.61
C LEU A 272 -3.48 -25.65 17.27
N THR A 273 -2.63 -26.60 16.90
CA THR A 273 -2.54 -27.91 17.57
C THR A 273 -2.12 -27.73 19.03
N GLY A 274 -1.06 -26.95 19.29
CA GLY A 274 -0.59 -26.66 20.64
C GLY A 274 -1.64 -25.95 21.50
N ILE A 275 -2.32 -24.93 20.95
CA ILE A 275 -3.40 -24.21 21.65
C ILE A 275 -4.54 -25.16 22.02
N ARG A 276 -4.96 -26.03 21.09
CA ARG A 276 -6.02 -27.02 21.35
C ARG A 276 -5.64 -28.03 22.42
N HIS A 277 -4.40 -28.49 22.40
CA HIS A 277 -3.88 -29.42 23.39
C HIS A 277 -3.84 -28.81 24.78
N PHE A 278 -3.38 -27.57 24.91
CA PHE A 278 -3.23 -26.90 26.20
C PHE A 278 -4.56 -26.44 26.81
N TYR A 279 -5.46 -25.87 25.99
CA TYR A 279 -6.72 -25.27 26.47
C TYR A 279 -7.95 -26.16 26.29
N GLY A 280 -7.86 -27.24 25.52
CA GLY A 280 -9.01 -28.02 25.07
C GLY A 280 -9.77 -27.35 23.92
N MET A 281 -10.49 -28.15 23.13
CA MET A 281 -11.10 -27.73 21.85
C MET A 281 -12.09 -26.56 21.97
N GLY A 282 -12.92 -26.53 23.01
CA GLY A 282 -13.93 -25.50 23.22
C GLY A 282 -13.31 -24.14 23.57
N VAL A 283 -12.53 -24.11 24.65
CA VAL A 283 -11.88 -22.89 25.16
C VAL A 283 -10.85 -22.34 24.17
N ALA A 284 -10.12 -23.21 23.46
CA ALA A 284 -9.20 -22.79 22.42
C ALA A 284 -9.88 -21.91 21.36
N LYS A 285 -11.12 -22.23 20.97
CA LYS A 285 -11.87 -21.47 19.96
C LYS A 285 -12.24 -20.06 20.44
N GLU A 286 -12.64 -19.92 21.69
CA GLU A 286 -12.98 -18.63 22.30
C GLU A 286 -11.74 -17.75 22.48
N ARG A 287 -10.60 -18.36 22.82
CA ARG A 287 -9.33 -17.67 23.04
C ARG A 287 -8.51 -17.42 21.79
N LEU A 288 -8.98 -17.80 20.59
CA LEU A 288 -8.23 -17.60 19.35
C LEU A 288 -7.82 -16.15 19.13
N ILE A 289 -8.63 -15.19 19.59
CA ILE A 289 -8.35 -13.76 19.46
C ILE A 289 -7.06 -13.35 20.20
N ASP A 290 -6.72 -14.02 21.30
CA ASP A 290 -5.52 -13.76 22.10
C ASP A 290 -4.23 -14.09 21.33
N PHE A 291 -4.32 -14.98 20.34
CA PHE A 291 -3.19 -15.47 19.55
C PHE A 291 -3.10 -14.86 18.16
N VAL A 292 -4.07 -14.01 17.78
CA VAL A 292 -4.08 -13.28 16.51
C VAL A 292 -3.60 -11.87 16.77
N HIS A 293 -2.72 -11.38 15.91
CA HIS A 293 -2.18 -10.03 16.06
C HIS A 293 -3.31 -8.98 16.02
N PRO A 294 -3.31 -7.96 16.91
CA PRO A 294 -4.39 -6.98 16.97
C PRO A 294 -4.70 -6.26 15.66
N SER A 295 -3.70 -5.98 14.81
CA SER A 295 -3.91 -5.36 13.48
C SER A 295 -4.65 -6.24 12.46
N LEU A 296 -4.98 -7.48 12.82
CA LEU A 296 -5.74 -8.44 12.02
C LEU A 296 -7.14 -8.69 12.59
N SER A 297 -7.58 -7.91 13.58
CA SER A 297 -8.90 -8.05 14.21
C SER A 297 -9.98 -7.24 13.49
N LYS A 298 -11.24 -7.56 13.80
CA LYS A 298 -12.39 -6.72 13.44
C LYS A 298 -12.29 -5.34 14.09
N SER A 299 -11.80 -5.23 15.32
CA SER A 299 -11.63 -3.95 16.01
C SER A 299 -10.65 -3.02 15.28
N ALA A 300 -9.50 -3.53 14.81
CA ALA A 300 -8.57 -2.76 14.00
C ALA A 300 -9.23 -2.27 12.70
N PHE A 301 -10.00 -3.13 12.03
CA PHE A 301 -10.74 -2.75 10.82
C PHE A 301 -11.77 -1.64 11.06
N VAL A 302 -12.54 -1.73 12.15
CA VAL A 302 -13.54 -0.71 12.53
C VAL A 302 -12.86 0.63 12.76
N VAL A 303 -11.72 0.62 13.47
CA VAL A 303 -10.94 1.83 13.76
C VAL A 303 -10.37 2.43 12.47
N THR A 304 -9.83 1.61 11.55
CA THR A 304 -9.34 2.06 10.23
C THR A 304 -10.36 2.95 9.50
N TYR A 305 -11.62 2.55 9.53
CA TYR A 305 -12.66 3.24 8.78
C TYR A 305 -13.54 4.16 9.63
N ARG A 306 -13.34 4.28 10.95
CA ARG A 306 -14.24 5.01 11.87
C ARG A 306 -14.55 6.45 11.42
N ASN A 307 -13.53 7.15 10.92
CA ASN A 307 -13.62 8.54 10.52
C ASN A 307 -14.40 8.71 9.19
N MET A 308 -14.72 9.97 8.84
CA MET A 308 -15.48 10.29 7.63
C MET A 308 -14.69 11.25 6.75
N ILE A 309 -14.75 11.00 5.44
CA ILE A 309 -14.36 11.97 4.42
C ILE A 309 -15.61 12.78 4.09
N HIS A 310 -15.59 14.07 4.39
CA HIS A 310 -16.74 14.93 4.16
C HIS A 310 -16.90 15.24 2.66
N PRO A 311 -18.14 15.33 2.16
CA PRO A 311 -18.38 15.84 0.82
C PRO A 311 -17.89 17.28 0.71
N ILE A 312 -17.27 17.61 -0.42
CA ILE A 312 -16.95 18.99 -0.77
C ILE A 312 -18.09 19.51 -1.66
N PRO A 313 -18.60 20.74 -1.43
CA PRO A 313 -19.57 21.36 -2.31
C PRO A 313 -19.09 21.35 -3.77
N ASN A 314 -20.02 21.41 -4.71
CA ASN A 314 -19.66 21.57 -6.12
C ASN A 314 -18.85 22.87 -6.31
N ILE A 315 -17.95 22.90 -7.30
CA ILE A 315 -17.18 24.09 -7.67
C ILE A 315 -18.07 25.33 -7.90
N CYS A 316 -19.32 25.16 -8.33
CA CYS A 316 -20.27 26.26 -8.49
C CYS A 316 -20.68 26.93 -7.17
N ALA A 317 -20.43 26.30 -6.02
CA ALA A 317 -20.79 26.77 -4.68
C ALA A 317 -19.55 27.17 -3.85
N TRP A 318 -18.39 27.23 -4.49
CA TRP A 318 -17.13 27.61 -3.87
C TRP A 318 -17.07 29.13 -3.72
N VAL A 319 -16.64 29.60 -2.55
CA VAL A 319 -16.44 31.03 -2.28
C VAL A 319 -15.16 31.51 -2.93
N ASP A 320 -15.22 32.66 -3.59
CA ASP A 320 -14.01 33.30 -4.11
C ASP A 320 -13.12 33.70 -2.93
N VAL A 321 -11.87 33.27 -2.97
CA VAL A 321 -10.88 33.59 -1.96
C VAL A 321 -9.63 34.07 -2.67
N GLU A 322 -9.08 35.17 -2.17
CA GLU A 322 -7.80 35.70 -2.64
C GLU A 322 -6.70 34.65 -2.39
N VAL A 323 -6.27 34.02 -3.46
CA VAL A 323 -5.14 33.10 -3.49
C VAL A 323 -4.12 33.62 -4.48
N THR A 324 -2.85 33.29 -4.27
CA THR A 324 -1.80 33.54 -5.26
C THR A 324 -2.21 32.93 -6.59
N HIS A 325 -2.22 33.74 -7.65
CA HIS A 325 -2.52 33.31 -9.01
C HIS A 325 -1.58 32.18 -9.43
N VAL A 326 -2.12 31.11 -10.01
CA VAL A 326 -1.36 29.96 -10.50
C VAL A 326 -1.74 29.68 -11.94
N ASP A 327 -0.76 29.72 -12.83
CA ASP A 327 -1.00 29.54 -14.25
C ASP A 327 -1.49 28.10 -14.56
N PRO A 328 -2.40 27.92 -15.53
CA PRO A 328 -2.77 26.59 -16.01
C PRO A 328 -1.55 25.83 -16.52
N SER A 329 -1.52 24.51 -16.27
CA SER A 329 -0.54 23.67 -16.95
C SER A 329 -0.75 23.75 -18.46
N PRO A 330 0.29 24.08 -19.22
CA PRO A 330 0.20 24.29 -20.65
C PRO A 330 -0.09 22.98 -21.37
N LEU A 331 -1.03 23.02 -22.32
CA LEU A 331 -1.40 21.85 -23.11
C LEU A 331 -0.24 21.51 -24.06
N ILE A 332 0.42 20.37 -23.82
CA ILE A 332 1.48 19.92 -24.72
C ILE A 332 0.86 19.02 -25.79
N LYS A 333 0.88 19.45 -27.06
CA LYS A 333 0.49 18.61 -28.21
C LYS A 333 1.27 17.30 -28.18
N LYS A 334 0.60 16.17 -28.40
CA LYS A 334 1.27 14.88 -28.62
C LYS A 334 2.18 15.05 -29.84
N SER A 335 3.49 14.85 -29.69
CA SER A 335 4.34 14.59 -30.85
C SER A 335 3.83 13.31 -31.49
N GLY A 336 3.35 13.38 -32.73
CA GLY A 336 2.92 12.20 -33.47
C GLY A 336 4.05 11.16 -33.44
N ARG A 337 3.71 9.92 -33.10
CA ARG A 337 4.60 8.80 -33.38
C ARG A 337 4.80 8.79 -34.91
N PRO A 338 6.02 8.67 -35.46
CA PRO A 338 6.19 8.41 -36.88
C PRO A 338 5.35 7.18 -37.22
N GLU A 339 4.53 7.28 -38.27
CA GLU A 339 3.79 6.11 -38.77
C GLU A 339 4.81 5.04 -39.14
N THR A 340 4.81 3.92 -38.43
CA THR A 340 5.47 2.71 -38.94
C THR A 340 4.71 2.30 -40.18
N SER A 341 5.32 2.44 -41.35
CA SER A 341 4.84 1.89 -42.61
C SER A 341 4.59 0.40 -42.42
N LYS A 342 3.32 0.01 -42.41
CA LYS A 342 2.94 -1.36 -42.72
C LYS A 342 3.15 -1.54 -44.21
N GLU A 343 4.35 -1.94 -44.62
CA GLU A 343 4.50 -2.58 -45.92
C GLU A 343 3.90 -3.99 -45.81
N GLU A 344 2.70 -4.11 -46.39
CA GLU A 344 2.16 -5.37 -46.85
C GLU A 344 3.16 -6.01 -47.84
N ARG A 345 3.47 -7.29 -47.62
CA ARG A 345 3.60 -8.23 -48.74
C ARG A 345 3.24 -9.63 -48.30
N ILE A 346 1.97 -9.93 -48.53
CA ILE A 346 1.52 -11.27 -48.90
C ILE A 346 2.24 -11.65 -50.20
N LYS A 347 2.99 -12.75 -50.17
CA LYS A 347 2.90 -13.84 -51.15
C LYS A 347 3.54 -15.09 -50.56
#